data_AF-A0A0R3FL47-F1
#
_entry.id   AF-A0A0R3FL47-F1
#
_cell.length_a   1.000
_cell.length_b   1.000
_cell.length_c   1.000
_cell.angle_alpha   90.00
_cell.angle_beta   90.00
_cell.angle_gamma   90.00
#
_symmetry.space_group_name_H-M   'P 1'
#
loop_
_entity.id
_entity.type
_entity.pdbx_description
1 polymer ?
#
loop_
_entity_poly.entity_id
_entity_poly.type
_entity_poly.pdbx_seq_one_letter_code
_entity_poly.pdbx_strand_id
1 'polypeptide(L)'
;MAHKGCTHDDLDTALKFGQVRGLRLVLASLHGDDDARQIALDELEDCPECLRCMASYLAGMAGSIGVALAESHGFDADAAVRQFETQLTEAVDDLPS
;
A
#
# COMPACT_ATOMS: atom_id res chain seq x y z
N MET A 1 9.31 1.75 20.97
CA MET A 1 8.97 3.14 21.37
C MET A 1 7.44 3.25 21.36
N ALA A 2 6.80 4.30 21.89
CA ALA A 2 5.33 4.40 21.76
C ALA A 2 4.95 4.42 20.27
N HIS A 3 4.04 3.54 19.85
CA HIS A 3 3.58 3.41 18.46
C HIS A 3 2.82 4.67 18.01
N LYS A 4 3.55 5.72 17.66
CA LYS A 4 2.98 7.06 17.40
C LYS A 4 1.85 7.07 16.35
N GLY A 5 1.75 6.06 15.49
CA GLY A 5 0.69 5.95 14.50
C GLY A 5 -0.63 5.33 14.97
N CYS A 6 -0.63 4.48 16.01
CA CYS A 6 -1.82 3.75 16.46
C CYS A 6 -2.24 4.10 17.90
N THR A 7 -1.52 5.01 18.57
CA THR A 7 -1.91 5.58 19.86
C THR A 7 -2.92 6.72 19.75
N HIS A 8 -3.38 7.02 18.53
CA HIS A 8 -4.39 8.06 18.28
C HIS A 8 -5.76 7.40 18.16
N ASP A 9 -6.70 7.83 19.01
CA ASP A 9 -8.08 7.34 18.99
C ASP A 9 -8.84 7.77 17.72
N ASP A 10 -8.33 8.75 16.97
CA ASP A 10 -8.92 9.23 15.74
C ASP A 10 -8.32 8.54 14.50
N LEU A 11 -9.21 7.91 13.73
CA LEU A 11 -8.86 7.15 12.51
C LEU A 11 -8.14 8.03 11.47
N ASP A 12 -8.51 9.30 11.37
CA ASP A 12 -7.95 10.23 10.37
C ASP A 12 -6.46 10.50 10.62
N THR A 13 -6.06 10.70 11.88
CA THR A 13 -4.65 10.84 12.25
C THR A 13 -3.89 9.53 12.08
N ALA A 14 -4.48 8.39 12.46
CA ALA A 14 -3.85 7.08 12.25
C ALA A 14 -3.56 6.80 10.76
N LEU A 15 -4.48 7.18 9.87
CA LEU A 15 -4.30 7.06 8.42
C LEU A 15 -3.18 7.97 7.88
N LYS A 16 -2.98 9.17 8.42
CA LYS A 16 -1.86 10.06 8.02
C LYS A 16 -0.50 9.43 8.30
N PHE A 17 -0.36 8.69 9.40
CA PHE A 17 0.86 7.92 9.66
C PHE A 17 1.02 6.77 8.65
N GLY A 18 -0.07 6.06 8.32
CA GLY A 18 -0.09 5.06 7.25
C GLY A 18 0.34 5.63 5.89
N GLN A 19 -0.12 6.83 5.55
CA GLN A 19 0.25 7.55 4.34
C GLN A 19 1.76 7.86 4.28
N VAL A 20 2.32 8.46 5.34
CA VAL A 20 3.75 8.81 5.39
C VAL A 20 4.62 7.57 5.23
N ARG A 21 4.31 6.50 5.95
CA ARG A 21 5.06 5.23 5.90
C ARG A 21 4.91 4.54 4.54
N GLY A 22 3.69 4.49 4.00
CA GLY A 22 3.42 3.92 2.68
C GLY A 22 4.15 4.65 1.56
N LEU A 23 4.17 5.98 1.57
CA LEU A 23 4.93 6.77 0.58
C LEU A 23 6.44 6.56 0.69
N ARG A 24 6.98 6.50 1.92
CA ARG A 24 8.40 6.17 2.15
C ARG A 24 8.74 4.80 1.59
N LEU A 25 7.90 3.81 1.86
CA LEU A 25 8.05 2.44 1.35
C LEU A 25 8.05 2.40 -0.18
N VAL A 26 7.11 3.12 -0.82
CA VAL A 26 7.07 3.21 -2.29
C VAL A 26 8.32 3.86 -2.86
N LEU A 27 8.74 5.01 -2.32
CA LEU A 27 9.93 5.71 -2.81
C LEU A 27 11.20 4.88 -2.63
N ALA A 28 11.37 4.24 -1.47
CA ALA A 28 12.49 3.34 -1.22
C ALA A 28 12.50 2.17 -2.23
N SER A 29 11.34 1.57 -2.48
CA SER A 29 11.20 0.48 -3.45
C SER A 29 11.53 0.91 -4.89
N LEU A 30 11.07 2.10 -5.30
CA LEU A 30 11.36 2.65 -6.64
C LEU A 30 12.83 3.03 -6.82
N HIS A 31 13.52 3.43 -5.75
CA HIS A 31 14.95 3.74 -5.78
C HIS A 31 15.85 2.50 -5.60
N GLY A 32 15.29 1.33 -5.29
CA GLY A 32 16.08 0.15 -4.93
C GLY A 32 16.88 0.34 -3.63
N ASP A 33 16.38 1.19 -2.73
CA ASP A 33 17.03 1.50 -1.45
C ASP A 33 16.49 0.54 -0.36
N ASP A 34 17.18 -0.59 -0.20
CA ASP A 34 16.81 -1.64 0.74
C ASP A 34 16.89 -1.18 2.20
N ASP A 35 17.83 -0.30 2.54
CA ASP A 35 17.99 0.25 3.89
C ASP A 35 16.82 1.16 4.24
N ALA A 36 16.44 2.08 3.33
CA ALA A 36 15.27 2.93 3.52
C ALA A 36 13.97 2.13 3.56
N ARG A 37 13.88 1.04 2.78
CA ARG A 37 12.75 0.10 2.83
C ARG A 37 12.66 -0.53 4.22
N GLN A 38 13.77 -1.02 4.75
CA GLN A 38 13.81 -1.66 6.06
C GLN A 38 13.42 -0.67 7.17
N ILE A 39 13.94 0.57 7.12
CA ILE A 39 13.58 1.63 8.08
C ILE A 39 12.06 1.91 8.08
N ALA A 40 11.44 2.00 6.90
CA ALA A 40 10.01 2.26 6.79
C ALA A 40 9.16 1.12 7.38
N LEU A 41 9.62 -0.13 7.27
CA LEU A 41 8.97 -1.30 7.86
C LEU A 41 9.23 -1.39 9.37
N ASP A 42 10.46 -1.12 9.83
CA ASP A 42 10.84 -1.14 11.25
C ASP A 42 10.06 -0.10 12.07
N GLU A 43 9.66 1.02 11.47
CA GLU A 43 8.79 2.02 12.09
C GLU A 43 7.40 1.48 12.49
N LEU A 44 6.97 0.33 11.94
CA LEU A 44 5.74 -0.35 12.32
C LEU A 44 5.91 -1.16 13.61
N GLU A 45 7.14 -1.58 13.92
CA GLU A 45 7.44 -2.61 14.93
C GLU A 45 6.48 -3.83 14.73
N ASP A 46 6.03 -4.48 15.81
CA ASP A 46 5.06 -5.58 15.77
C ASP A 46 3.60 -5.11 15.88
N CYS A 47 3.25 -3.90 15.42
CA CYS A 47 1.91 -3.33 15.60
C CYS A 47 0.95 -3.65 14.43
N PRO A 48 -0.11 -4.47 14.65
CA PRO A 48 -1.07 -4.83 13.60
C PRO A 48 -1.87 -3.64 13.08
N GLU A 49 -2.19 -2.67 13.94
CA GLU A 49 -2.94 -1.47 13.58
C GLU A 49 -2.13 -0.56 12.66
N CYS A 50 -0.84 -0.38 12.95
CA CYS A 50 0.06 0.38 12.09
C CYS A 50 0.19 -0.27 10.72
N LEU A 51 0.34 -1.60 10.67
CA LEU A 51 0.39 -2.35 9.42
C LEU A 51 -0.92 -2.21 8.64
N ARG A 52 -2.07 -2.35 9.31
CA ARG A 52 -3.39 -2.20 8.70
C ARG A 52 -3.58 -0.80 8.10
N CYS A 53 -3.18 0.27 8.81
CA CYS A 53 -3.28 1.63 8.30
C CYS A 53 -2.42 1.84 7.04
N MET A 54 -1.19 1.34 7.05
CA MET A 54 -0.30 1.43 5.89
C MET A 54 -0.83 0.62 4.70
N ALA A 55 -1.28 -0.62 4.94
CA ALA A 55 -1.85 -1.48 3.91
C ALA A 55 -3.12 -0.86 3.28
N SER A 56 -4.02 -0.29 4.09
CA SER A 56 -5.21 0.41 3.60
C SER A 56 -4.85 1.60 2.71
N TYR A 57 -3.84 2.38 3.09
CA TYR A 57 -3.35 3.49 2.26
C TYR A 57 -2.79 2.99 0.93
N LEU A 58 -1.91 1.99 0.97
CA LEU A 58 -1.28 1.42 -0.23
C LEU A 58 -2.33 0.83 -1.19
N ALA A 59 -3.33 0.12 -0.68
CA ALA A 59 -4.43 -0.42 -1.48
C ALA A 59 -5.26 0.69 -2.14
N GLY A 60 -5.62 1.74 -1.41
CA GLY A 60 -6.35 2.88 -1.97
C GLY A 60 -5.55 3.64 -3.04
N MET A 61 -4.25 3.80 -2.84
CA MET A 61 -3.34 4.39 -3.81
C MET A 61 -3.22 3.52 -5.07
N ALA A 62 -3.02 2.21 -4.93
CA ALA A 62 -2.96 1.29 -6.07
C ALA A 62 -4.26 1.29 -6.88
N GLY A 63 -5.42 1.25 -6.21
CA GLY A 63 -6.72 1.37 -6.86
C GLY A 63 -6.87 2.68 -7.62
N SER A 64 -6.50 3.81 -6.99
CA SER A 64 -6.57 5.14 -7.62
C SER A 64 -5.67 5.25 -8.85
N ILE A 65 -4.44 4.71 -8.79
CA ILE A 65 -3.51 4.65 -9.92
C ILE A 65 -4.07 3.76 -11.03
N GLY A 66 -4.62 2.59 -10.67
CA GLY A 66 -5.22 1.65 -11.63
C GLY A 66 -6.39 2.28 -12.39
N VAL A 67 -7.30 2.97 -11.69
CA VAL A 67 -8.43 3.69 -12.30
C VAL A 67 -7.92 4.82 -13.21
N ALA A 68 -7.00 5.66 -12.72
CA ALA A 68 -6.45 6.76 -13.53
C ALA A 68 -5.76 6.24 -14.79
N LEU A 69 -5.06 5.10 -14.71
CA LEU A 69 -4.45 4.46 -15.86
C LEU A 69 -5.52 3.96 -16.84
N ALA A 70 -6.55 3.24 -16.37
CA ALA A 70 -7.65 2.78 -17.22
C ALA A 70 -8.32 3.95 -17.97
N GLU A 71 -8.62 5.04 -17.28
CA GLU A 71 -9.22 6.25 -17.86
C GLU A 71 -8.29 6.90 -18.90
N SER A 72 -6.99 6.96 -18.66
CA SER A 72 -6.02 7.53 -19.62
C SER A 72 -5.93 6.74 -20.93
N HIS A 73 -6.32 5.46 -20.90
CA HIS A 73 -6.42 4.59 -22.06
C HIS A 73 -7.84 4.52 -22.67
N GLY A 74 -8.78 5.33 -22.16
CA GLY A 74 -10.17 5.40 -22.64
C GLY A 74 -11.09 4.29 -22.12
N PHE A 75 -10.69 3.61 -21.05
CA PHE A 75 -11.49 2.58 -20.39
C PHE A 75 -12.22 3.11 -19.15
N ASP A 76 -13.17 2.31 -18.64
CA ASP A 76 -13.89 2.59 -17.39
C ASP A 76 -13.13 2.07 -16.16
N ALA A 77 -13.59 2.49 -14.98
CA ALA A 77 -13.05 2.01 -13.70
C ALA A 77 -13.18 0.48 -13.54
N ASP A 78 -14.20 -0.15 -14.15
CA ASP A 78 -14.37 -1.59 -14.13
C ASP A 78 -13.24 -2.32 -14.88
N ALA A 79 -12.60 -1.68 -15.86
CA ALA A 79 -11.41 -2.22 -16.51
C ALA A 79 -10.22 -2.33 -15.56
N ALA A 80 -10.05 -1.38 -14.64
CA ALA A 80 -9.03 -1.48 -13.60
C ALA A 80 -9.29 -2.66 -12.66
N VAL A 81 -10.56 -2.90 -12.29
CA VAL A 81 -10.94 -4.05 -11.46
C VAL A 81 -10.60 -5.37 -12.17
N ARG A 82 -11.02 -5.54 -13.42
CA ARG A 82 -10.71 -6.75 -14.22
C ARG A 82 -9.20 -6.98 -14.37
N GLN A 83 -8.42 -5.91 -14.48
CA GLN A 83 -6.97 -6.00 -14.55
C GLN A 83 -6.37 -6.53 -13.23
N PHE A 84 -6.81 -6.02 -12.08
CA PHE A 84 -6.37 -6.54 -10.79
C PHE A 84 -6.80 -7.99 -10.55
N GLU A 85 -8.01 -8.37 -10.98
CA GLU A 85 -8.47 -9.77 -10.93
C GLU A 85 -7.60 -10.70 -11.77
N THR A 86 -7.22 -10.27 -12.98
CA THR A 86 -6.31 -11.02 -13.86
C THR A 86 -4.94 -11.20 -13.21
N GLN A 87 -4.36 -10.12 -12.68
CA GLN A 87 -3.08 -10.17 -11.96
C GLN A 87 -3.13 -11.08 -10.74
N LEU A 88 -4.26 -11.13 -10.03
CA LEU A 88 -4.46 -12.04 -8.91
C LEU A 88 -4.46 -13.50 -9.38
N THR A 89 -5.15 -13.84 -10.47
CA THR A 89 -5.13 -15.19 -11.02
C THR A 89 -3.72 -15.61 -11.39
N GLU A 90 -2.98 -14.76 -12.12
CA GLU A 90 -1.59 -15.03 -12.50
C GLU A 90 -0.69 -15.26 -11.26
N ALA A 91 -0.80 -14.39 -10.25
CA ALA A 91 -0.01 -14.51 -9.02
C ALA A 91 -0.33 -15.77 -8.22
N VAL A 92 -1.58 -16.24 -8.24
CA VAL A 92 -2.00 -17.50 -7.59
C VAL A 92 -1.44 -18.71 -8.35
N ASP A 93 -1.47 -18.68 -9.68
CA ASP A 93 -0.95 -19.76 -10.52
C ASP A 93 0.58 -19.93 -10.38
N ASP A 94 1.30 -18.85 -10.05
CA ASP A 94 2.75 -18.86 -9.82
C ASP A 94 3.16 -19.39 -8.43
N LEU A 95 2.22 -19.62 -7.50
CA LEU A 95 2.55 -20.17 -6.18
C LEU A 95 2.97 -21.64 -6.29
N PRO A 96 4.04 -22.08 -5.58
CA PRO A 96 4.43 -23.47 -5.58
C PRO A 96 3.33 -24.34 -4.94
N SER A 97 3.01 -25.46 -5.59
CA SER A 97 2.01 -26.45 -5.17
C SER A 97 2.35 -27.16 -3.86
#